data_AF-A0A1V9Y841-F1
#
_entry.id   AF-A0A1V9Y841-F1
#
_cell.length_a   1.000
_cell.length_b   1.000
_cell.length_c   1.000
_cell.angle_alpha   90.00
_cell.angle_beta   90.00
_cell.angle_gamma   90.00
#
_symmetry.space_group_name_H-M   'P 1'
#
loop_
_entity.id
_entity.type
_entity.pdbx_description
1 polymer ?
#
loop_
_entity_poly.entity_id
_entity_poly.type
_entity_poly.pdbx_seq_one_letter_code
_entity_poly.pdbx_strand_id
1 'polypeptide(L)'
;METLDAVLVPLPRAVCLPSPATLNAAVPKLQLTEEEAQQLSIRRELAFERAKNNHNNCAAILLGSLETQAIELIPAHEETKIKQREEELRKQIQAVKMENCALETKLAQSAEATTQRLMKEGWEALSCFAMIKEESMQENTQIAPEKVLTML
;
A
#
# COMPACT_ATOMS: atom_id res chain seq x y z
N MET A 1 40.19 14.49 -66.46
CA MET A 1 39.62 13.43 -65.60
C MET A 1 40.30 13.58 -64.26
N GLU A 2 39.58 14.03 -63.24
CA GLU A 2 40.15 14.20 -61.91
C GLU A 2 40.29 12.82 -61.25
N THR A 3 41.48 12.53 -60.74
CA THR A 3 41.82 11.28 -60.05
C THR A 3 41.25 11.32 -58.64
N LEU A 4 40.36 10.37 -58.32
CA LEU A 4 39.82 10.17 -56.97
C LEU A 4 40.86 9.44 -56.12
N ASP A 5 41.48 10.15 -55.17
CA ASP A 5 42.39 9.54 -54.21
C ASP A 5 41.62 8.81 -53.10
N ALA A 6 42.02 7.57 -52.82
CA ALA A 6 41.40 6.76 -51.78
C ALA A 6 41.78 7.27 -50.38
N VAL A 7 40.82 7.85 -49.67
CA VAL A 7 40.99 8.26 -48.27
C VAL A 7 40.83 7.04 -47.35
N LEU A 8 41.93 6.63 -46.72
CA LEU A 8 41.95 5.62 -45.66
C LEU A 8 41.37 6.22 -44.37
N VAL A 9 40.09 5.92 -44.10
CA VAL A 9 39.44 6.31 -42.84
C VAL A 9 39.68 5.22 -41.79
N PRO A 10 40.10 5.56 -40.55
CA PRO A 10 40.30 4.57 -39.50
C PRO A 10 38.98 3.86 -39.14
N LEU A 11 39.04 2.53 -39.06
CA LEU A 11 37.92 1.68 -38.63
C LEU A 11 37.50 2.00 -37.18
N PRO A 12 36.20 2.08 -36.87
CA PRO A 12 35.73 2.30 -35.51
C PRO A 12 36.16 1.12 -34.63
N ARG A 13 36.95 1.40 -33.59
CA ARG A 13 37.31 0.41 -32.58
C ARG A 13 36.08 0.14 -31.72
N ALA A 14 35.53 -1.07 -31.80
CA ALA A 14 34.53 -1.53 -30.86
C ALA A 14 35.20 -1.74 -29.48
N VAL A 15 35.02 -0.77 -28.58
CA VAL A 15 35.40 -0.93 -27.18
C VAL A 15 34.27 -1.69 -26.50
N CYS A 16 34.51 -2.95 -26.12
CA CYS A 16 33.56 -3.73 -25.35
C CYS A 16 33.45 -3.10 -23.95
N LEU A 17 32.42 -2.28 -23.73
CA LEU A 17 32.10 -1.79 -22.40
C LEU A 17 31.66 -2.97 -21.51
N PRO A 18 32.07 -3.01 -20.24
CA PRO A 18 31.63 -4.04 -19.31
C PRO A 18 30.10 -4.03 -19.20
N SER A 19 29.52 -5.21 -18.96
CA SER A 19 28.06 -5.34 -18.84
C SER A 19 27.54 -4.45 -17.70
N PRO A 20 26.28 -3.97 -17.78
CA PRO A 20 25.67 -3.17 -16.71
C PRO A 20 25.70 -3.89 -15.35
N ALA A 21 25.60 -5.23 -15.35
CA ALA A 21 25.70 -6.05 -14.15
C ALA A 21 27.10 -5.97 -13.52
N THR A 22 28.15 -6.01 -14.34
CA THR A 22 29.55 -5.86 -13.89
C THR A 22 29.82 -4.46 -13.35
N LEU A 23 29.27 -3.42 -14.00
CA LEU A 23 29.37 -2.05 -13.52
C LEU A 23 28.67 -1.87 -12.17
N ASN A 24 27.44 -2.38 -12.01
CA ASN A 24 26.69 -2.28 -10.77
C ASN A 24 27.33 -3.08 -9.62
N ALA A 25 27.94 -4.22 -9.90
CA ALA A 25 28.66 -5.02 -8.91
C ALA A 25 29.96 -4.35 -8.44
N ALA A 26 30.57 -3.50 -9.29
CA ALA A 26 31.76 -2.74 -8.94
C ALA A 26 31.45 -1.45 -8.13
N VAL A 27 30.17 -1.05 -8.04
CA VAL A 27 29.79 0.12 -7.23
C VAL A 27 29.84 -0.28 -5.75
N PRO A 28 30.68 0.38 -4.92
CA PRO A 28 30.73 0.10 -3.49
C PRO A 28 29.36 0.35 -2.85
N LYS A 29 28.97 -0.50 -1.89
CA LYS A 29 27.74 -0.30 -1.12
C LYS A 29 27.86 1.01 -0.33
N LEU A 30 27.24 2.07 -0.85
CA LEU A 30 27.16 3.35 -0.17
C LEU A 30 26.24 3.19 1.05
N GLN A 31 26.75 3.50 2.23
CA GLN A 31 25.92 3.72 3.40
C GLN A 31 25.30 5.11 3.26
N LEU A 32 24.01 5.14 3.02
CA LEU A 32 23.24 6.37 2.82
C LEU A 32 22.28 6.50 3.99
N THR A 33 22.09 7.73 4.46
CA THR A 33 20.93 8.05 5.27
C THR A 33 19.65 7.86 4.46
N GLU A 34 18.51 7.69 5.13
CA GLU A 34 17.23 7.44 4.45
C GLU A 34 16.85 8.58 3.49
N GLU A 35 17.15 9.82 3.86
CA GLU A 35 16.95 11.00 3.01
C GLU A 35 17.86 10.99 1.77
N GLU A 36 19.13 10.64 1.93
CA GLU A 36 20.08 10.54 0.82
C GLU A 36 19.71 9.40 -0.14
N ALA A 37 19.24 8.27 0.39
CA ALA A 37 18.77 7.14 -0.41
C ALA A 37 17.55 7.53 -1.27
N GLN A 38 16.60 8.26 -0.68
CA GLN A 38 15.45 8.80 -1.42
C GLN A 38 15.90 9.77 -2.52
N GLN A 39 16.79 10.72 -2.23
CA GLN A 39 17.32 11.64 -3.24
C GLN A 39 18.06 10.92 -4.37
N LEU A 40 18.84 9.89 -4.05
CA LEU A 40 19.55 9.08 -5.04
C LEU A 40 18.60 8.28 -5.94
N SER A 41 17.51 7.74 -5.37
CA SER A 41 16.49 7.04 -6.14
C SER A 41 15.83 7.95 -7.17
N ILE A 42 15.42 9.14 -6.77
CA ILE A 42 14.81 10.16 -7.66
C ILE A 42 15.79 10.54 -8.78
N ARG A 43 17.07 10.78 -8.45
CA ARG A 43 18.09 11.12 -9.45
C ARG A 43 18.34 9.98 -10.45
N ARG A 44 18.29 8.72 -10.00
CA ARG A 44 18.44 7.55 -10.87
C ARG A 44 17.27 7.40 -11.83
N GLU A 45 16.05 7.59 -11.35
CA GLU A 45 14.84 7.55 -12.18
C GLU A 45 14.88 8.65 -13.25
N LEU A 46 15.23 9.88 -12.87
CA LEU A 46 15.43 10.99 -13.81
C LEU A 46 16.53 10.70 -14.84
N ALA A 47 17.67 10.15 -14.41
CA ALA A 47 18.75 9.78 -15.32
C ALA A 47 18.32 8.67 -16.30
N PHE A 48 17.52 7.71 -15.84
CA PHE A 48 17.00 6.63 -16.66
C PHE A 48 16.02 7.14 -17.73
N GLU A 49 15.05 7.97 -17.35
CA GLU A 49 14.11 8.56 -18.31
C GLU A 49 14.83 9.42 -19.37
N ARG A 50 15.88 10.16 -18.98
CA ARG A 50 16.74 10.87 -19.95
C ARG A 50 17.41 9.93 -20.93
N ALA A 51 18.00 8.84 -20.45
CA ALA A 51 18.68 7.86 -21.30
C ALA A 51 17.71 7.18 -22.28
N LYS A 52 16.51 6.82 -21.78
CA LYS A 52 15.42 6.24 -22.58
C LYS A 52 14.93 7.20 -23.67
N ASN A 53 14.66 8.46 -23.32
CA ASN A 53 14.22 9.47 -24.30
C ASN A 53 15.30 9.77 -25.34
N ASN A 54 16.57 9.82 -24.94
CA ASN A 54 17.68 9.96 -25.88
C ASN A 54 17.76 8.75 -26.83
N HIS A 55 17.60 7.53 -26.30
CA HIS A 55 17.56 6.32 -27.13
C HIS A 55 16.42 6.36 -28.15
N ASN A 56 15.22 6.76 -27.73
CA ASN A 56 14.06 6.92 -28.61
C ASN A 56 14.32 7.97 -29.71
N ASN A 57 14.94 9.11 -29.36
CA ASN A 57 15.30 10.13 -30.33
C ASN A 57 16.35 9.64 -31.33
N CYS A 58 17.38 8.91 -30.88
CA CYS A 58 18.34 8.28 -31.78
C CYS A 58 17.66 7.28 -32.73
N ALA A 59 16.72 6.46 -32.23
CA ALA A 59 15.97 5.54 -33.06
C ALA A 59 15.08 6.27 -34.08
N ALA A 60 14.40 7.36 -33.68
CA ALA A 60 13.58 8.19 -34.55
C ALA A 60 14.41 8.80 -35.69
N ILE A 61 15.58 9.35 -35.38
CA ILE A 61 16.52 9.91 -36.36
C ILE A 61 16.96 8.83 -37.37
N LEU A 62 17.33 7.64 -36.88
CA LEU A 62 17.76 6.52 -37.74
C LEU A 62 16.65 6.01 -38.66
N LEU A 63 15.39 6.10 -38.22
CA LEU A 63 14.20 5.72 -38.99
C LEU A 63 13.70 6.86 -39.91
N GLY A 64 14.37 8.01 -39.92
CA GLY A 64 14.02 9.15 -40.77
C GLY A 64 12.86 10.01 -40.24
N SER A 65 12.41 9.79 -39.01
CA SER A 65 11.45 10.67 -38.33
C SER A 65 12.16 11.87 -37.72
N LEU A 66 11.70 13.08 -38.04
CA LEU A 66 12.18 14.35 -37.47
C LEU A 66 11.46 14.74 -36.17
N GLU A 67 10.49 13.94 -35.72
CA GLU A 67 9.75 14.18 -34.48
C GLU A 67 10.60 13.74 -33.28
N THR A 68 11.66 14.49 -32.98
CA THR A 68 12.41 14.31 -31.73
C THR A 68 11.57 14.83 -30.58
N GLN A 69 11.32 13.98 -29.57
CA GLN A 69 10.66 14.41 -28.35
C GLN A 69 11.66 15.17 -27.49
N ALA A 70 11.31 16.41 -27.12
CA ALA A 70 12.10 17.17 -26.17
C ALA A 70 12.12 16.43 -24.83
N ILE A 71 13.30 16.35 -24.21
CA ILE A 71 13.40 15.91 -22.83
C ILE A 71 12.84 17.06 -21.98
N GLU A 72 11.55 17.00 -21.66
CA GLU A 72 10.92 17.92 -20.71
C GLU A 72 11.47 17.61 -19.32
N LEU A 73 12.53 18.34 -18.96
CA LEU A 73 12.99 18.40 -17.59
C LEU A 73 11.98 19.23 -16.83
N ILE A 74 11.33 18.63 -15.83
CA ILE A 74 10.50 19.38 -14.88
C ILE A 74 11.38 20.52 -14.35
N PRO A 75 11.05 21.79 -14.64
CA PRO A 75 11.88 22.90 -14.24
C PRO A 75 11.95 22.94 -12.71
N ALA A 76 13.08 23.38 -12.15
CA ALA A 76 13.33 23.31 -10.71
C ALA A 76 12.23 23.96 -9.83
N HIS A 77 11.47 24.91 -10.39
CA HIS A 77 10.35 25.56 -9.72
C HIS A 77 9.05 24.72 -9.70
N GLU A 78 8.90 23.77 -10.62
CA GLU A 78 7.83 22.77 -10.60
C GLU A 78 8.19 21.63 -9.63
N GLU A 79 9.46 21.22 -9.55
CA GLU A 79 9.91 20.26 -8.53
C GLU A 79 9.63 20.77 -7.11
N THR A 80 9.83 22.06 -6.83
CA THR A 80 9.53 22.62 -5.50
C THR A 80 8.04 22.66 -5.22
N LYS A 81 7.20 22.98 -6.22
CA LYS A 81 5.73 22.92 -6.09
C LYS A 81 5.24 21.48 -5.86
N ILE A 82 5.82 20.51 -6.57
CA ILE A 82 5.50 19.09 -6.40
C ILE A 82 5.88 18.63 -5.00
N LYS A 83 7.08 18.98 -4.50
CA LYS A 83 7.51 18.66 -3.13
C LYS A 83 6.62 19.29 -2.06
N GLN A 84 6.26 20.56 -2.22
CA GLN A 84 5.33 21.24 -1.31
C GLN A 84 3.96 20.56 -1.31
N ARG A 85 3.46 20.19 -2.49
CA ARG A 85 2.19 19.48 -2.61
C ARG A 85 2.25 18.09 -2.01
N GLU A 86 3.37 17.39 -2.15
CA GLU A 86 3.60 16.09 -1.54
C GLU A 86 3.60 16.18 -0.01
N GLU A 87 4.27 17.19 0.56
CA GLU A 87 4.26 17.45 2.01
C GLU A 87 2.85 17.77 2.53
N GLU A 88 2.07 18.56 1.80
CA GLU A 88 0.66 18.82 2.11
C GLU A 88 -0.16 17.54 2.12
N LEU A 89 -0.01 16.70 1.09
CA LEU A 89 -0.70 15.42 0.98
C LEU A 89 -0.29 14.46 2.11
N ARG A 90 1.00 14.42 2.48
CA ARG A 90 1.48 13.63 3.62
C ARG A 90 0.83 14.08 4.93
N LYS A 91 0.70 15.38 5.17
CA LYS A 91 -0.01 15.93 6.35
C LYS A 91 -1.48 15.54 6.34
N GLN A 92 -2.15 15.63 5.19
CA GLN A 92 -3.56 15.23 5.05
C GLN A 92 -3.75 13.74 5.31
N ILE A 93 -2.89 12.88 4.76
CA ILE A 93 -2.92 11.43 5.02
C ILE A 93 -2.73 11.15 6.50
N GLN A 94 -1.82 11.86 7.18
CA GLN A 94 -1.59 11.67 8.60
C GLN A 94 -2.81 12.09 9.44
N ALA A 95 -3.46 13.20 9.08
CA ALA A 95 -4.69 13.63 9.73
C ALA A 95 -5.82 12.59 9.56
N VAL A 96 -6.03 12.10 8.34
CA VAL A 96 -7.03 11.05 8.06
C VAL A 96 -6.71 9.75 8.80
N LYS A 97 -5.44 9.36 8.90
CA LYS A 97 -5.03 8.18 9.68
C LYS A 97 -5.35 8.33 11.17
N MET A 98 -5.12 9.50 11.74
CA MET A 98 -5.46 9.80 13.13
C MET A 98 -6.97 9.73 13.37
N GLU A 99 -7.76 10.30 12.45
CA GLU A 99 -9.22 10.24 12.52
C GLU A 99 -9.75 8.80 12.37
N ASN A 100 -9.22 8.02 11.43
CA ASN A 100 -9.58 6.61 11.28
C ASN A 100 -9.27 5.81 12.55
N CYS A 101 -8.09 6.00 13.15
CA CYS A 101 -7.75 5.36 14.41
C CYS A 101 -8.73 5.75 15.55
N ALA A 102 -9.15 7.03 15.60
CA ALA A 102 -10.15 7.49 16.55
C ALA A 102 -11.56 6.91 16.30
N LEU A 103 -11.92 6.67 15.04
CA LEU A 103 -13.18 6.03 14.67
C LEU A 103 -13.16 4.53 14.96
N GLU A 104 -12.07 3.83 14.65
CA GLU A 104 -11.88 2.41 14.94
C GLU A 104 -11.92 2.14 16.44
N THR A 105 -11.31 3.00 17.26
CA THR A 105 -11.38 2.88 18.72
C THR A 105 -12.79 3.11 19.26
N LYS A 106 -13.53 4.10 18.74
CA LYS A 106 -14.95 4.32 19.09
C LYS A 106 -15.83 3.15 18.66
N LEU A 107 -15.58 2.59 17.47
CA LEU A 107 -16.29 1.42 16.96
C LEU A 107 -16.03 0.21 17.87
N ALA A 108 -14.78 -0.05 18.24
CA ALA A 108 -14.41 -1.13 19.14
C ALA A 108 -15.09 -0.98 20.51
N GLN A 109 -15.09 0.23 21.08
CA GLN A 109 -15.79 0.52 22.34
C GLN A 109 -17.31 0.31 22.24
N SER A 110 -17.92 0.73 21.13
CA SER A 110 -19.34 0.51 20.87
C SER A 110 -19.65 -0.98 20.70
N ALA A 111 -18.82 -1.73 19.99
CA ALA A 111 -18.98 -3.17 19.82
C ALA A 111 -18.84 -3.90 21.16
N GLU A 112 -17.89 -3.51 22.00
CA GLU A 112 -17.70 -4.06 23.34
C GLU A 112 -18.90 -3.74 24.26
N ALA A 113 -19.40 -2.50 24.25
CA ALA A 113 -20.60 -2.14 25.01
C ALA A 113 -21.84 -2.93 24.55
N THR A 114 -21.97 -3.15 23.24
CA THR A 114 -23.11 -3.90 22.66
C THR A 114 -23.02 -5.39 23.00
N THR A 115 -21.84 -5.99 22.90
CA THR A 115 -21.61 -7.39 23.31
C THR A 115 -21.85 -7.58 24.80
N GLN A 116 -21.39 -6.67 25.65
CA GLN A 116 -21.67 -6.71 27.09
C GLN A 116 -23.17 -6.61 27.39
N ARG A 117 -23.92 -5.74 26.68
CA ARG A 117 -25.38 -5.64 26.83
C ARG A 117 -26.07 -6.93 26.40
N LEU A 118 -25.73 -7.48 25.23
CA LEU A 118 -26.30 -8.74 24.73
C LEU A 118 -25.97 -9.92 25.65
N MET A 119 -24.78 -9.95 26.24
CA MET A 119 -24.44 -10.95 27.25
C MET A 119 -25.35 -10.82 28.48
N LYS A 120 -25.50 -9.62 29.05
CA LYS A 120 -26.39 -9.39 30.20
C LYS A 120 -27.83 -9.78 29.92
N GLU A 121 -28.38 -9.36 28.78
CA GLU A 121 -29.75 -9.71 28.37
C GLU A 121 -29.90 -11.22 28.11
N GLY A 122 -28.87 -11.88 27.57
CA GLY A 122 -28.83 -13.33 27.41
C GLY A 122 -28.80 -14.09 28.74
N TRP A 123 -28.03 -13.61 29.72
CA TRP A 123 -28.01 -14.15 31.08
C TRP A 123 -29.33 -13.93 31.82
N GLU A 124 -29.95 -12.76 31.66
CA GLU A 124 -31.27 -12.44 32.23
C GLU A 124 -32.35 -13.34 31.61
N ALA A 125 -32.36 -13.51 30.28
CA ALA A 125 -33.28 -14.43 29.61
C ALA A 125 -33.11 -15.88 30.09
N LEU A 126 -31.87 -16.38 30.21
CA LEU A 126 -31.58 -17.72 30.72
C LEU A 126 -31.99 -17.90 32.18
N SER A 127 -31.84 -16.86 33.01
CA SER A 127 -32.27 -16.87 34.41
C SER A 127 -33.80 -16.93 34.55
N CYS A 128 -34.54 -16.19 33.72
CA CYS A 128 -36.00 -16.25 33.66
C CYS A 128 -36.48 -17.64 33.18
N PHE A 129 -35.84 -18.23 32.18
CA PHE A 129 -36.16 -19.61 31.75
C PHE A 129 -35.88 -20.65 32.84
N ALA A 130 -34.82 -20.47 33.63
CA ALA A 130 -34.52 -21.36 34.76
C ALA A 130 -35.58 -21.27 35.86
N MET A 131 -36.04 -20.06 36.21
CA MET A 131 -37.10 -19.87 37.20
C MET A 131 -38.45 -20.43 36.76
N ILE A 132 -38.83 -20.22 35.49
CA ILE A 132 -40.08 -20.79 34.93
C ILE A 132 -40.03 -22.33 34.94
N LYS A 133 -38.84 -22.93 34.74
CA LYS A 133 -38.66 -24.38 34.81
C LYS A 133 -38.77 -24.93 36.24
N GLU A 134 -38.29 -24.19 37.23
CA GLU A 134 -38.43 -24.56 38.65
C GLU A 134 -39.88 -24.44 39.13
N GLU A 135 -40.60 -23.38 38.75
CA GLU A 135 -42.03 -23.22 39.08
C GLU A 135 -42.89 -24.31 38.44
N SER A 136 -42.66 -24.64 37.16
CA SER A 136 -43.37 -25.73 36.47
C SER A 136 -43.03 -27.13 36.98
N MET A 137 -41.85 -27.34 37.58
CA MET A 137 -41.54 -28.60 38.29
C MET A 137 -42.26 -28.67 39.64
N GLN A 138 -42.44 -27.54 40.35
CA GLN A 138 -43.17 -27.49 41.62
C GLN A 138 -44.69 -27.66 41.43
N GLU A 139 -45.29 -27.06 40.41
CA GLU A 139 -46.71 -27.25 40.08
C GLU A 139 -47.02 -28.71 39.69
N ASN A 140 -46.13 -29.39 38.96
CA ASN A 140 -46.31 -30.80 38.60
C ASN A 140 -46.18 -31.78 39.78
N THR A 141 -45.58 -31.35 40.90
CA THR A 141 -45.58 -32.15 42.15
C THR A 141 -46.82 -31.96 43.03
N GLN A 142 -47.71 -31.02 42.70
CA GLN A 142 -48.93 -30.75 43.48
C GLN A 142 -50.21 -31.36 42.88
N ILE A 143 -50.15 -31.96 41.68
CA ILE A 143 -51.32 -32.56 41.03
C ILE A 143 -51.34 -34.09 41.22
N ALA A 144 -51.97 -34.50 42.33
CA ALA A 144 -52.85 -35.69 42.53
C ALA A 144 -52.21 -37.10 42.69
N PRO A 145 -52.84 -38.05 43.46
CA PRO A 145 -54.29 -38.19 43.65
C PRO A 145 -54.79 -38.36 45.10
N GLU A 146 -55.81 -37.57 45.44
CA GLU A 146 -56.90 -38.04 46.30
C GLU A 146 -57.67 -39.16 45.58
N LYS A 147 -58.14 -40.14 46.36
CA LYS A 147 -58.88 -41.38 46.02
C LYS A 147 -58.02 -42.63 45.80
N VAL A 148 -57.70 -43.32 46.89
CA VAL A 148 -58.15 -44.71 47.16
C VAL A 148 -57.98 -44.95 48.67
N LEU A 149 -59.07 -45.06 49.43
CA LEU A 149 -59.28 -46.09 50.46
C LEU A 149 -60.64 -45.85 51.14
N THR A 150 -61.70 -46.28 50.46
CA THR A 150 -62.91 -46.77 51.13
C THR A 150 -62.76 -48.27 51.35
N MET A 151 -63.06 -48.71 52.57
CA MET A 151 -63.38 -50.07 53.06
C MET A 151 -62.50 -50.51 54.24
N LEU A 152 -62.91 -50.07 55.44
CA LEU A 152 -63.22 -50.94 56.57
C LEU A 152 -64.60 -50.54 57.10
#